data_AF-A0A7V1KM01-F1
#
_entry.id   AF-A0A7V1KM01-F1
#
_cell.length_a   1.000
_cell.length_b   1.000
_cell.length_c   1.000
_cell.angle_alpha   90.00
_cell.angle_beta   90.00
_cell.angle_gamma   90.00
#
_symmetry.space_group_name_H-M   'P 1'
#
loop_
_entity.id
_entity.type
_entity.pdbx_description
1 polymer ?
#
loop_
_entity_poly.entity_id
_entity_poly.type
_entity_poly.pdbx_seq_one_letter_code
_entity_poly.pdbx_strand_id
1 'polypeptide(L)'
;MPREEQSLPSPAPGEVEPPPLHRYTPPVKVFIHTLGCRVNQYESRLMQEALASLPGEGELHLVNTCTVTALADRKGRKLVRQLRREHPGAVVVAVGCQGEAAAGELLSAGADLVLGNRDKARIRERILAFLQGRTTKNTSWPPLAEERITAFPRSRALLKVQD
;
A
#
# COMPACT_ATOMS: atom_id res chain seq x y z
N MET A 1 -21.06 46.43 -31.24
CA MET A 1 -20.30 45.54 -32.14
C MET A 1 -19.86 44.33 -31.32
N PRO A 2 -20.53 43.17 -31.44
CA PRO A 2 -20.21 41.96 -30.69
C PRO A 2 -18.87 41.37 -31.16
N ARG A 3 -18.07 40.84 -30.22
CA ARG A 3 -16.83 40.11 -30.53
C ARG A 3 -17.19 38.78 -31.16
N GLU A 4 -16.61 38.52 -32.34
CA GLU A 4 -16.76 37.28 -33.08
C GLU A 4 -16.41 36.06 -32.21
N GLU A 5 -17.38 35.17 -32.08
CA GLU A 5 -17.25 33.85 -31.49
C GLU A 5 -16.45 32.99 -32.49
N GLN A 6 -15.14 32.98 -32.33
CA GLN A 6 -14.27 32.08 -33.10
C GLN A 6 -14.52 30.65 -32.62
N SER A 7 -15.41 29.95 -33.32
CA SER A 7 -15.61 28.51 -33.22
C SER A 7 -14.26 27.81 -33.46
N LEU A 8 -13.73 27.16 -32.44
CA LEU A 8 -12.62 26.23 -32.59
C LEU A 8 -13.03 25.08 -33.52
N PRO A 9 -12.13 24.57 -34.37
CA PRO A 9 -12.44 23.43 -35.23
C PRO A 9 -12.67 22.17 -34.38
N SER A 10 -13.70 21.40 -34.74
CA SER A 10 -13.98 20.08 -34.14
C SER A 10 -12.79 19.13 -34.34
N PRO A 11 -12.43 18.29 -33.34
CA PRO A 11 -11.31 17.36 -33.47
C PRO A 11 -11.57 16.30 -34.56
N ALA A 12 -10.49 15.84 -35.18
CA ALA A 12 -10.53 14.81 -36.21
C ALA A 12 -10.99 13.45 -35.63
N PRO A 13 -11.70 12.62 -36.41
CA PRO A 13 -12.22 11.34 -35.92
C PRO A 13 -11.06 10.39 -35.55
N GLY A 14 -10.88 10.16 -34.24
CA GLY A 14 -9.85 9.27 -33.69
C GLY A 14 -9.06 9.84 -32.51
N GLU A 15 -9.19 11.14 -32.22
CA GLU A 15 -8.57 11.74 -31.04
C GLU A 15 -9.50 11.59 -29.82
N VAL A 16 -9.10 10.74 -28.88
CA VAL A 16 -9.75 10.63 -27.57
C VAL A 16 -9.43 11.92 -26.81
N GLU A 17 -10.44 12.77 -26.60
CA GLU A 17 -10.32 13.98 -25.80
C GLU A 17 -9.75 13.63 -24.41
N PRO A 18 -8.65 14.27 -23.95
CA PRO A 18 -8.11 13.99 -22.63
C PRO A 18 -9.16 14.34 -21.56
N PRO A 19 -9.32 13.51 -20.51
CA PRO A 19 -10.33 13.75 -19.50
C PRO A 19 -10.14 15.13 -18.83
N PRO A 20 -11.23 15.83 -18.47
CA PRO A 20 -11.17 17.21 -18.02
C PRO A 20 -10.29 17.40 -16.78
N LEU A 21 -9.42 18.41 -16.81
CA LEU A 21 -8.37 18.71 -15.83
C LEU A 21 -8.86 19.17 -14.44
N HIS A 22 -10.15 19.09 -14.11
CA HIS A 22 -10.71 19.85 -12.98
C HIS A 22 -10.67 19.15 -11.60
N ARG A 23 -10.30 17.87 -11.48
CA ARG A 23 -10.26 17.16 -10.18
C ARG A 23 -8.96 16.40 -9.94
N TYR A 24 -7.83 17.10 -9.99
CA TYR A 24 -6.59 16.53 -9.45
C TYR A 24 -6.66 16.52 -7.92
N THR A 25 -7.16 15.44 -7.33
CA THR A 25 -6.95 15.17 -5.91
C THR A 25 -5.51 14.68 -5.76
N PRO A 26 -4.63 15.40 -5.03
CA PRO A 26 -3.25 14.99 -4.85
C PRO A 26 -3.22 13.60 -4.20
N PRO A 27 -2.35 12.68 -4.65
CA PRO A 27 -2.36 11.29 -4.20
C PRO A 27 -1.96 11.17 -2.73
N VAL A 28 -2.39 10.08 -2.09
CA VAL A 28 -2.00 9.73 -0.74
C VAL A 28 -0.48 9.53 -0.69
N LYS A 29 0.20 10.20 0.25
CA LYS A 29 1.63 10.01 0.48
C LYS A 29 1.84 8.71 1.24
N VAL A 30 2.54 7.76 0.63
CA VAL A 30 2.77 6.43 1.19
C VAL A 30 4.20 6.33 1.74
N PHE A 31 4.33 6.00 3.02
CA PHE A 31 5.59 5.74 3.71
C PHE A 31 5.66 4.26 4.11
N ILE A 32 6.64 3.52 3.59
CA ILE A 32 6.80 2.09 3.90
C ILE A 32 7.96 1.89 4.87
N HIS A 33 7.64 1.30 6.02
CA HIS A 33 8.57 0.95 7.07
C HIS A 33 8.78 -0.55 7.09
N THR A 34 10.00 -0.99 6.77
CA THR A 34 10.30 -2.42 6.66
C THR A 34 11.05 -2.91 7.88
N LEU A 35 10.46 -3.85 8.61
CA LEU A 35 11.05 -4.55 9.75
C LEU A 35 11.15 -6.03 9.42
N GLY A 36 12.31 -6.65 9.63
CA GLY A 36 12.47 -8.10 9.50
C GLY A 36 13.59 -8.52 8.55
N CYS A 37 13.35 -9.58 7.78
CA CYS A 37 14.36 -10.27 6.98
C CYS A 37 14.48 -9.71 5.55
N ARG A 38 15.30 -10.36 4.71
CA ARG A 38 15.48 -10.01 3.29
C ARG A 38 14.18 -10.14 2.47
N VAL A 39 13.29 -11.07 2.83
CA VAL A 39 12.00 -11.24 2.16
C VAL A 39 11.15 -9.98 2.30
N ASN A 40 11.10 -9.40 3.50
CA ASN A 40 10.32 -8.18 3.75
C ASN A 40 10.81 -7.00 2.92
N GLN A 41 12.11 -6.90 2.61
CA GLN A 41 12.63 -5.85 1.73
C GLN A 41 12.14 -5.99 0.30
N TYR A 42 12.05 -7.23 -0.21
CA TYR A 42 11.52 -7.51 -1.53
C TYR A 42 10.03 -7.19 -1.61
N GLU A 43 9.24 -7.68 -0.64
CA GLU A 43 7.81 -7.40 -0.56
C GLU A 43 7.50 -5.92 -0.44
N SER A 44 8.28 -5.17 0.35
CA SER A 44 8.09 -3.73 0.48
C SER A 44 8.26 -2.98 -0.84
N ARG A 45 9.12 -3.46 -1.75
CA ARG A 45 9.24 -2.88 -3.10
C ARG A 45 8.01 -3.16 -3.95
N LEU A 46 7.50 -4.40 -3.93
CA LEU A 46 6.24 -4.74 -4.59
C LEU A 46 5.08 -3.87 -4.07
N MET A 47 4.99 -3.70 -2.74
CA MET A 47 3.97 -2.87 -2.12
C MET A 47 4.16 -1.38 -2.47
N GLN A 48 5.40 -0.91 -2.65
CA GLN A 48 5.66 0.46 -3.09
C GLN A 48 5.13 0.70 -4.51
N GLU A 49 5.36 -0.23 -5.43
CA GLU A 49 4.83 -0.17 -6.80
C GLU A 49 3.30 -0.26 -6.80
N ALA A 50 2.72 -1.19 -6.04
CA ALA A 50 1.27 -1.38 -5.96
C ALA A 50 0.53 -0.18 -5.34
N LEU A 51 1.19 0.60 -4.48
CA LEU A 51 0.60 1.75 -3.79
C LEU A 51 1.02 3.11 -4.39
N ALA A 52 1.87 3.11 -5.42
CA ALA A 52 2.19 4.31 -6.18
C ALA A 52 0.90 4.84 -6.86
N SER A 53 0.45 6.04 -6.46
CA SER A 53 -0.79 6.67 -6.95
C SER A 53 -2.09 6.13 -6.34
N LEU A 54 -2.13 5.94 -5.02
CA LEU A 54 -3.41 5.84 -4.31
C LEU A 54 -4.20 7.16 -4.46
N PRO A 55 -5.46 7.12 -4.93
CA PRO A 55 -6.33 8.29 -4.99
C PRO A 55 -6.72 8.77 -3.59
N GLY A 56 -7.01 10.07 -3.48
CA GLY A 56 -7.37 10.72 -2.21
C GLY A 56 -6.19 11.44 -1.57
N GLU A 57 -6.45 12.24 -0.54
CA GLU A 57 -5.44 13.06 0.14
C GLU A 57 -5.07 12.45 1.50
N GLY A 58 -3.83 12.65 1.93
CA GLY A 58 -3.38 12.29 3.28
C GLY A 58 -2.06 11.53 3.31
N GLU A 59 -1.75 10.98 4.49
CA GLU A 59 -0.55 10.18 4.74
C GLU A 59 -0.94 8.75 5.12
N LEU A 60 -0.25 7.77 4.53
CA LEU A 60 -0.38 6.36 4.85
C LEU A 60 0.98 5.81 5.25
N HIS A 61 1.07 5.24 6.45
CA HIS A 61 2.26 4.57 6.96
C HIS A 61 2.03 3.06 6.96
N LEU A 62 2.75 2.35 6.09
CA LEU A 62 2.70 0.90 6.00
C LEU A 62 3.87 0.28 6.75
N VAL A 63 3.61 -0.46 7.83
CA VAL A 63 4.62 -1.18 8.61
C VAL A 63 4.64 -2.66 8.18
N ASN A 64 5.62 -3.06 7.36
CA ASN A 64 5.83 -4.46 7.00
C ASN A 64 6.70 -5.15 8.06
N THR A 65 6.11 -6.06 8.83
CA THR A 65 6.71 -6.65 10.04
C THR A 65 6.69 -8.18 10.02
N CYS A 66 7.57 -8.79 10.81
CA CYS A 66 7.78 -10.23 10.90
C CYS A 66 7.58 -10.72 12.36
N THR A 67 7.29 -12.00 12.55
CA THR A 67 7.03 -12.63 13.87
C THR A 67 7.96 -13.80 14.18
N VAL A 68 9.23 -13.68 13.78
CA VAL A 68 10.21 -14.74 14.08
C VAL A 68 10.66 -14.75 15.55
N THR A 69 10.55 -13.62 16.26
CA THR A 69 10.92 -13.51 17.67
C THR A 69 10.04 -12.49 18.38
N ALA A 70 9.87 -12.65 19.69
CA ALA A 70 9.18 -11.66 20.53
C ALA A 70 9.84 -10.27 20.47
N LEU A 71 11.15 -10.18 20.20
CA LEU A 71 11.83 -8.89 20.01
C LEU A 71 11.40 -8.23 18.70
N ALA A 72 11.24 -9.00 17.62
CA ALA A 72 10.70 -8.49 16.36
C ALA A 72 9.28 -7.95 16.56
N ASP A 73 8.44 -8.70 17.29
CA ASP A 73 7.07 -8.28 17.57
C ASP A 73 7.02 -6.98 18.40
N ARG A 74 7.89 -6.87 19.41
CA ARG A 74 8.03 -5.65 20.21
C ARG A 74 8.46 -4.45 19.36
N LYS A 75 9.38 -4.64 18.41
CA LYS A 75 9.80 -3.57 17.48
C LYS A 75 8.64 -3.11 16.60
N GLY A 76 7.86 -4.05 16.05
CA GLY A 76 6.66 -3.75 15.27
C GLY A 76 5.68 -2.88 16.06
N ARG A 77 5.29 -3.31 17.26
CA ARG A 77 4.37 -2.55 18.12
C ARG A 77 4.94 -1.20 18.54
N LYS A 78 6.24 -1.13 18.84
CA LYS A 78 6.90 0.13 19.21
C LYS A 78 6.83 1.13 18.06
N LEU A 79 7.09 0.69 16.83
CA LEU A 79 7.03 1.54 15.66
C LEU A 79 5.60 2.02 15.38
N VAL A 80 4.61 1.14 15.44
CA VAL A 80 3.18 1.51 15.29
C VAL A 80 2.79 2.60 16.30
N ARG A 81 3.14 2.42 17.59
CA ARG A 81 2.89 3.44 18.63
C ARG A 81 3.61 4.75 18.37
N GLN A 82 4.82 4.69 17.85
CA GLN A 82 5.58 5.89 17.51
C GLN A 82 4.87 6.65 16.38
N LEU A 83 4.54 5.97 15.29
CA LEU A 83 3.89 6.57 14.13
C LEU A 83 2.53 7.15 14.48
N ARG A 84 1.70 6.47 15.28
CA ARG A 84 0.41 7.02 15.74
C ARG A 84 0.59 8.31 16.56
N ARG A 85 1.64 8.42 17.37
CA ARG A 85 1.90 9.62 18.18
C ARG A 85 2.43 10.78 17.33
N GLU A 86 3.33 10.49 16.39
CA GLU A 86 3.96 11.50 15.53
C GLU A 86 3.02 11.97 14.41
N HIS A 87 2.15 11.08 13.91
CA HIS A 87 1.22 11.31 12.81
C HIS A 87 -0.23 10.94 13.21
N PRO A 88 -0.87 11.69 14.12
CA PRO A 88 -2.20 11.33 14.64
C PRO A 88 -3.30 11.27 13.56
N GLY A 89 -3.17 12.06 12.49
CA GLY A 89 -4.10 12.09 11.36
C GLY A 89 -3.74 11.16 10.20
N ALA A 90 -2.63 10.43 10.28
CA ALA A 90 -2.24 9.48 9.24
C ALA A 90 -2.92 8.12 9.44
N VAL A 91 -3.09 7.40 8.33
CA VAL A 91 -3.53 6.01 8.34
C VAL A 91 -2.33 5.11 8.60
N VAL A 92 -2.35 4.33 9.67
CA VAL A 92 -1.27 3.41 10.05
C VAL A 92 -1.73 1.98 9.76
N VAL A 93 -1.10 1.35 8.77
CA VAL A 93 -1.38 -0.03 8.37
C VAL A 93 -0.22 -0.92 8.78
N ALA A 94 -0.49 -2.02 9.49
CA ALA A 94 0.51 -3.04 9.76
C ALA A 94 0.27 -4.26 8.85
N VAL A 95 1.33 -4.76 8.21
CA VAL A 95 1.26 -5.91 7.30
C VAL A 95 2.36 -6.92 7.60
N GLY A 96 2.11 -8.19 7.30
CA GLY A 96 3.13 -9.25 7.35
C GLY A 96 2.82 -10.34 8.37
N CYS A 97 3.83 -11.15 8.73
CA CYS A 97 3.63 -12.33 9.59
C CYS A 97 3.03 -11.95 10.96
N GLN A 98 3.41 -10.79 11.51
CA GLN A 98 2.84 -10.30 12.76
C GLN A 98 1.40 -9.88 12.63
N GLY A 99 1.00 -9.37 11.46
CA GLY A 99 -0.39 -9.07 11.18
C GLY A 99 -1.27 -10.33 11.21
N GLU A 100 -0.71 -11.46 10.77
CA GLU A 100 -1.39 -12.76 10.83
C GLU A 100 -1.42 -13.33 12.26
N ALA A 101 -0.28 -13.30 12.97
CA ALA A 101 -0.11 -13.98 14.25
C ALA A 101 -0.61 -13.17 15.46
N ALA A 102 -0.55 -11.85 15.41
CA ALA A 102 -0.76 -10.96 16.55
C ALA A 102 -1.52 -9.68 16.19
N ALA A 103 -2.55 -9.80 15.35
CA ALA A 103 -3.34 -8.66 14.87
C ALA A 103 -3.89 -7.78 16.00
N GLY A 104 -4.46 -8.40 17.05
CA GLY A 104 -5.03 -7.68 18.18
C GLY A 104 -4.01 -6.82 18.93
N GLU A 105 -2.76 -7.25 19.01
CA GLU A 105 -1.71 -6.46 19.68
C GLU A 105 -1.27 -5.25 18.84
N LEU A 106 -1.30 -5.37 17.50
CA LEU A 106 -1.00 -4.28 16.57
C LEU A 106 -2.13 -3.24 16.54
N LEU A 107 -3.38 -3.69 16.55
CA LEU A 107 -4.55 -2.81 16.71
C LEU A 107 -4.49 -2.05 18.05
N SER A 108 -4.21 -2.77 19.14
CA SER A 108 -4.04 -2.16 20.47
C SER A 108 -2.84 -1.21 20.55
N ALA A 109 -1.87 -1.35 19.65
CA ALA A 109 -0.73 -0.44 19.53
C ALA A 109 -1.05 0.83 18.74
N GLY A 110 -2.22 0.92 18.09
CA GLY A 110 -2.69 2.10 17.36
C GLY A 110 -2.72 1.98 15.84
N ALA A 111 -2.59 0.77 15.29
CA ALA A 111 -2.82 0.53 13.86
C ALA A 111 -4.32 0.64 13.53
N ASP A 112 -4.64 1.24 12.38
CA ASP A 112 -6.02 1.34 11.88
C ASP A 112 -6.43 0.09 11.12
N LEU A 113 -5.48 -0.52 10.41
CA LEU A 113 -5.68 -1.71 9.60
C LEU A 113 -4.52 -2.67 9.82
N VAL A 114 -4.85 -3.95 9.98
CA VAL A 114 -3.86 -5.03 10.07
C VAL A 114 -4.14 -6.05 8.98
N LEU A 115 -3.12 -6.38 8.20
CA LEU A 115 -3.18 -7.30 7.08
C LEU A 115 -2.19 -8.45 7.27
N GLY A 116 -2.65 -9.67 6.97
CA GLY A 116 -1.80 -10.86 7.01
C GLY A 116 -0.87 -10.95 5.80
N ASN A 117 -0.10 -12.02 5.72
CA ASN A 117 0.73 -12.29 4.54
C ASN A 117 -0.13 -12.58 3.30
N ARG A 118 -1.27 -13.25 3.50
CA ARG A 118 -2.20 -13.61 2.41
C ARG A 118 -2.83 -12.39 1.74
N ASP A 119 -2.94 -11.29 2.47
CA ASP A 119 -3.52 -10.05 1.98
C ASP A 119 -2.55 -9.20 1.16
N LYS A 120 -1.23 -9.50 1.18
CA LYS A 120 -0.22 -8.69 0.48
C LYS A 120 -0.48 -8.59 -1.01
N ALA A 121 -0.93 -9.69 -1.64
CA ALA A 121 -1.31 -9.72 -3.07
C ALA A 121 -2.46 -8.77 -3.41
N ARG A 122 -3.25 -8.38 -2.40
CA ARG A 122 -4.39 -7.47 -2.55
C ARG A 122 -4.22 -6.19 -1.75
N ILE A 123 -2.99 -5.84 -1.39
CA ILE A 123 -2.75 -4.75 -0.46
C ILE A 123 -3.38 -3.43 -0.91
N ARG A 124 -3.29 -3.11 -2.21
CA ARG A 124 -3.91 -1.92 -2.79
C ARG A 124 -5.42 -1.93 -2.63
N GLU A 125 -6.07 -3.04 -2.97
CA GLU A 125 -7.53 -3.20 -2.85
C GLU A 125 -7.98 -3.10 -1.39
N ARG A 126 -7.28 -3.78 -0.48
CA ARG A 126 -7.58 -3.78 0.96
C ARG A 126 -7.45 -2.38 1.56
N ILE A 127 -6.40 -1.66 1.22
CA ILE A 127 -6.18 -0.28 1.66
C ILE A 127 -7.25 0.64 1.05
N LEU A 128 -7.54 0.54 -0.24
CA LEU A 128 -8.58 1.35 -0.88
C LEU A 128 -9.96 1.13 -0.27
N ALA A 129 -10.31 -0.13 -0.01
CA ALA A 129 -11.57 -0.45 0.64
C ALA A 129 -11.64 0.20 2.03
N PHE A 130 -10.57 0.10 2.82
CA PHE A 130 -10.47 0.75 4.11
C PHE A 130 -10.62 2.28 4.01
N LEU A 131 -9.88 2.93 3.11
CA LEU A 131 -9.94 4.38 2.90
C LEU A 131 -11.33 4.86 2.43
N GLN A 132 -12.08 4.02 1.72
CA GLN A 132 -13.45 4.30 1.27
C GLN A 132 -14.52 3.95 2.32
N GLY A 133 -14.13 3.49 3.52
CA GLY A 133 -15.07 3.02 4.54
C GLY A 133 -15.80 1.72 4.17
N ARG A 134 -15.30 0.96 3.20
CA ARG A 134 -15.87 -0.31 2.72
C ARG A 134 -15.15 -1.49 3.39
N THR A 135 -15.90 -2.40 4.01
CA THR A 135 -15.33 -3.65 4.54
C THR A 135 -15.25 -4.69 3.41
N THR A 136 -14.06 -5.09 2.97
CA THR A 136 -13.91 -6.12 1.92
C THR A 136 -14.05 -7.53 2.51
N LYS A 137 -15.01 -8.31 1.99
CA LYS A 137 -15.14 -9.75 2.23
C LYS A 137 -14.03 -10.49 1.45
N ASN A 138 -13.39 -11.46 2.10
CA ASN A 138 -12.24 -12.20 1.56
C ASN A 138 -12.68 -13.16 0.43
N THR A 139 -12.37 -12.87 -0.83
CA THR A 139 -12.48 -13.82 -1.97
C THR A 139 -11.13 -14.53 -2.18
N SER A 140 -11.05 -15.70 -2.83
CA SER A 140 -9.80 -16.48 -2.99
C SER A 140 -8.98 -16.06 -4.22
N TRP A 141 -7.67 -15.80 -4.09
CA TRP A 141 -6.75 -15.38 -5.17
C TRP A 141 -5.32 -15.90 -4.92
N PRO A 142 -4.46 -16.03 -5.95
CA PRO A 142 -3.14 -16.64 -5.80
C PRO A 142 -2.18 -15.83 -4.90
N PRO A 143 -1.17 -16.47 -4.30
CA PRO A 143 -0.22 -15.83 -3.39
C PRO A 143 0.69 -14.81 -4.10
N LEU A 144 1.10 -13.75 -3.39
CA LEU A 144 2.04 -12.71 -3.88
C LEU A 144 3.36 -13.29 -4.44
N ALA A 145 3.72 -14.52 -4.05
CA ALA A 145 4.91 -15.22 -4.53
C ALA A 145 4.98 -15.36 -6.07
N GLU A 146 3.86 -15.23 -6.77
CA GLU A 146 3.77 -15.35 -8.23
C GLU A 146 3.91 -14.01 -8.97
N GLU A 147 3.82 -12.86 -8.27
CA GLU A 147 3.98 -11.53 -8.88
C GLU A 147 5.46 -11.18 -9.08
N ARG A 148 5.83 -10.85 -10.31
CA ARG A 148 7.21 -10.46 -10.67
C ARG A 148 7.34 -8.94 -10.69
N ILE A 149 8.34 -8.42 -9.97
CA ILE A 149 8.77 -7.01 -10.06
C ILE A 149 9.14 -6.70 -11.53
N THR A 150 8.48 -5.72 -12.13
CA THR A 150 8.73 -5.31 -13.52
C THR A 150 9.90 -4.32 -13.64
N ALA A 151 10.26 -3.63 -12.54
CA ALA A 151 11.27 -2.57 -12.54
C ALA A 151 12.74 -3.04 -12.47
N PHE A 152 13.04 -4.33 -12.26
CA PHE A 152 14.43 -4.82 -12.16
C PHE A 152 14.65 -6.19 -12.84
N PRO A 153 15.41 -6.26 -13.96
CA PRO A 153 15.59 -7.51 -14.72
C PRO A 153 16.56 -8.54 -14.08
N ARG A 154 17.12 -8.30 -12.89
CA ARG A 154 18.12 -9.20 -12.26
C ARG A 154 17.87 -9.50 -10.78
N SER A 155 16.63 -9.70 -10.37
CA SER A 155 16.37 -10.25 -9.03
C SER A 155 16.49 -11.78 -9.05
N ARG A 156 17.56 -12.33 -8.46
CA ARG A 156 17.66 -13.76 -8.12
C ARG A 156 17.32 -13.92 -6.64
N ALA A 157 16.19 -14.56 -6.33
CA ALA A 157 15.91 -15.06 -5.01
C ALA A 157 16.68 -16.38 -4.81
N LEU A 158 17.51 -16.43 -3.77
CA LEU A 158 18.26 -17.62 -3.40
C LEU A 158 17.76 -18.08 -2.02
N LEU A 159 16.90 -19.09 -2.03
CA LEU A 159 16.40 -19.73 -0.81
C LEU A 159 17.41 -20.81 -0.40
N LYS A 160 18.17 -20.53 0.67
CA LYS A 160 19.03 -21.53 1.30
C LYS A 160 18.32 -22.00 2.57
N VAL A 161 17.83 -23.23 2.56
CA VAL A 161 17.32 -23.91 3.75
C VAL A 161 18.52 -24.63 4.37
N GLN A 162 18.75 -24.42 5.67
CA GLN A 162 19.65 -25.25 6.46
C GLN A 162 18.80 -25.92 7.53
N ASP A 163 18.99 -27.24 7.68
CA ASP A 163 18.35 -28.08 8.69
C ASP A 163 18.77 -27.69 10.11
#